data_AF-A0A9Y2INX0-F1
#
_entry.id   AF-A0A9Y2INX0-F1
#
_cell.length_a   1.000
_cell.length_b   1.000
_cell.length_c   1.000
_cell.angle_alpha   90.00
_cell.angle_beta   90.00
_cell.angle_gamma   90.00
#
_symmetry.space_group_name_H-M   'P 1'
#
loop_
_entity.id
_entity.type
_entity.pdbx_description
1 polymer ?
#
loop_
_entity_poly.entity_id
_entity_poly.type
_entity_poly.pdbx_seq_one_letter_code
_entity_poly.pdbx_strand_id
1 'polypeptide(L)'
;MHRLTRDAAELARLFGSRSGFDADKFSLCAGHSGPRGVPLLDGCPAWFAGEMLSRHDTGDHVGYLLSPFAAAPGGGRQLGFQDVRDLPPGTEA
;
A
#
# COMPACT_ATOMS: atom_id res chain seq x y z
N MET A 1 -4.36 -3.78 -1.98
CA MET A 1 -4.26 -2.30 -2.01
C MET A 1 -4.95 -1.77 -0.77
N HIS A 2 -4.33 -0.84 -0.06
CA HIS A 2 -4.87 -0.24 1.17
C HIS A 2 -5.11 1.26 0.96
N ARG A 3 -6.20 1.78 1.51
CA ARG A 3 -6.46 3.24 1.58
C ARG A 3 -6.06 3.74 2.97
N LEU A 4 -5.05 4.60 3.01
CA LEU A 4 -4.55 5.18 4.26
C LEU A 4 -5.45 6.32 4.74
N THR A 5 -5.62 6.41 6.06
CA THR A 5 -6.19 7.57 6.74
C THR A 5 -5.07 8.42 7.33
N ARG A 6 -5.36 9.67 7.72
CA ARG A 6 -4.36 10.57 8.30
C ARG A 6 -3.68 10.02 9.55
N ASP A 7 -4.37 9.16 10.30
CA ASP A 7 -3.83 8.52 11.50
C ASP A 7 -2.80 7.41 11.16
N ALA A 8 -2.73 6.99 9.90
CA ALA A 8 -1.78 6.01 9.38
C ALA A 8 -0.51 6.64 8.76
N ALA A 9 -0.13 7.86 9.18
CA ALA A 9 1.04 8.57 8.64
C ALA A 9 2.35 7.78 8.79
N GLU A 10 2.51 7.04 9.90
CA GLU A 10 3.69 6.19 10.10
C GLU A 10 3.74 4.99 9.15
N LEU A 11 2.59 4.44 8.74
CA LEU A 11 2.55 3.42 7.67
C LEU A 11 2.95 4.04 6.33
N ALA A 12 2.55 5.28 6.04
CA ALA A 12 2.99 5.97 4.84
C ALA A 12 4.51 6.17 4.83
N ARG A 13 5.09 6.61 5.95
CA ARG A 13 6.54 6.76 6.12
C ARG A 13 7.28 5.43 5.96
N LEU A 14 6.79 4.38 6.62
CA LEU A 14 7.39 3.05 6.55
C LEU A 14 7.42 2.53 5.11
N PHE A 15 6.29 2.58 4.41
CA PHE A 15 6.18 2.03 3.06
C PHE A 15 6.73 2.92 1.95
N GLY A 16 6.76 4.24 2.15
CA GLY A 16 7.23 5.23 1.17
C GLY A 16 8.72 5.58 1.27
N SER A 17 9.30 5.55 2.47
CA SER A 17 10.68 5.99 2.72
C SER A 17 11.66 4.86 3.01
N ARG A 18 11.29 3.60 2.77
CA ARG A 18 12.20 2.45 2.85
C ARG A 18 12.01 1.53 1.65
N SER A 19 13.11 1.12 1.03
CA SER A 19 13.08 0.11 -0.02
C SER A 19 12.82 -1.29 0.56
N GLY A 20 12.41 -2.22 -0.30
CA GLY A 20 12.37 -3.65 0.05
C GLY A 20 13.75 -4.31 0.06
N PHE A 21 14.83 -3.60 -0.33
CA PHE A 21 16.19 -4.10 -0.22
C PHE A 21 16.71 -4.02 1.22
N ASP A 22 16.29 -2.99 1.96
CA ASP A 22 16.83 -2.67 3.28
C ASP A 22 16.06 -3.36 4.42
N ALA A 23 14.76 -3.60 4.24
CA ALA A 23 13.91 -4.16 5.29
C ALA A 23 12.68 -4.87 4.74
N ASP A 24 12.29 -5.97 5.40
CA ASP A 24 10.92 -6.49 5.30
C ASP A 24 9.98 -5.56 6.08
N LYS A 25 9.36 -4.64 5.36
CA LYS A 25 8.44 -3.64 5.93
C LYS A 25 7.20 -4.26 6.58
N PHE A 26 6.75 -5.43 6.11
CA PHE A 26 5.58 -6.10 6.69
C PHE A 26 5.87 -6.65 8.08
N SER A 27 7.12 -7.03 8.36
CA SER A 27 7.56 -7.43 9.71
C SER A 27 7.59 -6.29 10.74
N LEU A 28 7.55 -5.03 10.27
CA LEU A 28 7.67 -3.82 11.10
C LEU A 28 6.32 -3.16 11.41
N CYS A 29 5.21 -3.79 11.04
CA CYS A 29 3.87 -3.28 11.32
C CYS A 29 2.90 -4.42 11.65
N ALA A 30 1.82 -4.09 12.36
CA ALA A 30 0.75 -5.05 12.62
C ALA A 30 -0.03 -5.37 11.33
N GLY A 31 -0.24 -6.65 11.10
CA GLY A 31 -0.99 -7.14 9.95
C GLY A 31 -1.32 -8.62 10.08
N HIS A 32 -2.19 -9.08 9.19
CA HIS A 32 -2.65 -10.45 9.15
C HIS A 32 -2.81 -10.93 7.70
N SER A 33 -2.91 -12.25 7.53
CA SER A 33 -3.19 -12.85 6.23
C SER A 33 -4.64 -12.62 5.82
N GLY A 34 -4.85 -11.97 4.68
CA GLY A 34 -6.14 -11.76 4.06
C GLY A 34 -6.54 -12.87 3.09
N PRO A 35 -7.59 -12.62 2.27
CA PRO A 35 -8.04 -13.54 1.23
C PRO A 35 -6.92 -13.96 0.29
N ARG A 36 -6.81 -15.27 0.03
CA ARG A 36 -5.72 -15.88 -0.77
C ARG A 36 -4.30 -15.59 -0.22
N GLY A 37 -4.18 -15.26 1.07
CA GLY A 37 -2.89 -15.07 1.76
C GLY A 37 -2.23 -13.71 1.51
N VAL A 38 -2.92 -12.74 0.90
CA VAL A 38 -2.34 -11.40 0.71
C VAL A 38 -2.17 -10.69 2.06
N PRO A 39 -1.09 -9.92 2.29
CA PRO A 39 -0.90 -9.22 3.54
C PRO A 39 -1.90 -8.06 3.68
N LEU A 40 -2.62 -8.02 4.80
CA LEU A 40 -3.49 -6.92 5.20
C LEU A 40 -2.88 -6.17 6.37
N LEU A 41 -2.91 -4.84 6.32
CA LEU A 41 -2.36 -3.97 7.37
C LEU A 41 -3.47 -3.58 8.35
N ASP A 42 -3.28 -3.89 9.64
CA ASP A 42 -4.31 -3.64 10.66
C ASP A 42 -4.60 -2.13 10.83
N GLY A 43 -3.59 -1.28 10.61
CA GLY A 43 -3.73 0.17 10.60
C GLY A 43 -4.44 0.75 9.36
N CYS A 44 -4.90 -0.08 8.42
CA CYS A 44 -5.59 0.35 7.20
C CYS A 44 -6.82 -0.53 6.91
N PRO A 45 -7.94 -0.31 7.62
CA PRO A 45 -9.12 -1.16 7.50
C PRO A 45 -9.82 -1.07 6.12
N ALA A 46 -9.59 0.01 5.38
CA ALA A 46 -10.10 0.16 4.01
C ALA A 46 -9.12 -0.45 3.00
N TRP A 47 -9.53 -1.51 2.29
CA TRP A 47 -8.68 -2.20 1.33
C TRP A 47 -9.48 -2.96 0.26
N PHE A 48 -8.79 -3.35 -0.82
CA PHE A 48 -9.27 -4.40 -1.72
C PHE A 48 -8.12 -5.31 -2.18
N ALA A 49 -8.48 -6.55 -2.50
CA ALA A 49 -7.64 -7.55 -3.14
C ALA A 49 -8.22 -7.86 -4.54
N GLY A 50 -7.36 -7.94 -5.55
CA GLY A 50 -7.76 -8.11 -6.93
C GLY A 50 -6.88 -9.11 -7.67
N GLU A 51 -7.49 -9.77 -8.63
CA GLU A 51 -6.82 -10.66 -9.58
C GLU A 51 -6.32 -9.86 -10.77
N MET A 52 -5.11 -10.16 -11.22
CA MET A 52 -4.50 -9.45 -12.34
C MET A 52 -5.08 -9.94 -13.67
N LEU A 53 -5.78 -9.06 -14.38
CA LEU A 53 -6.35 -9.35 -15.69
C LEU A 53 -5.36 -9.09 -16.82
N SER A 54 -4.62 -7.99 -16.74
CA SER A 54 -3.63 -7.60 -17.75
C SER A 54 -2.52 -6.73 -17.17
N ARG A 55 -1.41 -6.71 -17.89
CA ARG A 55 -0.26 -5.81 -17.67
C ARG A 55 -0.10 -4.94 -18.90
N HIS A 56 0.16 -3.65 -18.69
CA HIS A 56 0.37 -2.67 -19.74
C HIS A 56 1.74 -2.03 -19.55
N ASP A 57 2.59 -2.09 -20.58
CA ASP A 57 3.86 -1.36 -20.60
C ASP A 57 3.58 0.14 -20.72
N THR A 58 4.13 0.92 -19.79
CA THR A 58 4.02 2.39 -19.78
C THR A 58 5.38 3.08 -19.76
N GLY A 59 6.46 2.37 -20.09
CA GLY A 59 7.84 2.86 -20.06
C GLY A 59 8.54 2.48 -18.75
N ASP A 60 8.75 3.44 -17.86
CA ASP A 60 9.41 3.23 -16.56
C ASP A 60 8.52 2.56 -15.50
N HIS A 61 7.21 2.40 -15.81
CA HIS A 61 6.22 1.74 -14.97
C HIS A 61 5.46 0.66 -15.75
N VAL A 62 4.81 -0.23 -14.99
CA VAL A 62 3.84 -1.22 -15.51
C VAL A 62 2.47 -0.93 -14.92
N GLY A 63 1.48 -0.70 -15.78
CA GLY A 63 0.07 -0.59 -15.40
C GLY A 63 -0.56 -1.97 -15.20
N TYR A 64 -1.19 -2.19 -14.05
CA TYR A 64 -1.91 -3.44 -13.74
C TYR A 64 -3.42 -3.21 -13.74
N LEU A 65 -4.16 -3.93 -14.59
CA LEU A 65 -5.61 -3.99 -14.53
C LEU A 65 -6.03 -5.12 -13.60
N LEU A 66 -6.80 -4.79 -12.56
CA LEU A 66 -7.23 -5.74 -11.54
C LEU A 66 -8.76 -5.93 -11.55
N SER A 67 -9.20 -7.17 -11.40
CA SER A 67 -10.58 -7.52 -11.03
C SER A 67 -10.67 -7.71 -9.51
N PRO A 68 -11.33 -6.82 -8.75
CA PRO A 68 -11.47 -7.00 -7.31
C PRO A 68 -12.28 -8.26 -6.99
N PHE A 69 -11.76 -9.10 -6.10
CA PHE A 69 -12.48 -10.30 -5.62
C PHE A 69 -12.81 -10.26 -4.12
N ALA A 70 -12.18 -9.36 -3.37
CA ALA A 70 -12.50 -9.10 -1.97
C ALA A 70 -12.18 -7.64 -1.61
N ALA A 71 -12.96 -7.05 -0.71
CA ALA A 71 -12.74 -5.70 -0.22
C ALA A 71 -13.32 -5.52 1.18
N ALA A 72 -12.77 -4.57 1.92
CA ALA A 72 -13.35 -4.06 3.15
C ALA A 72 -13.44 -2.53 3.05
N PRO A 73 -14.61 -1.94 3.32
CA PRO A 73 -14.72 -0.49 3.43
C PRO A 73 -14.09 -0.01 4.74
N GLY A 74 -13.75 1.28 4.81
CA GLY A 74 -13.33 1.92 6.05
C GLY A 74 -13.52 3.42 5.99
N GLY A 75 -13.89 4.00 7.13
CA GLY A 75 -14.12 5.43 7.29
C GLY A 75 -12.83 6.23 7.44
N GLY A 76 -12.96 7.45 7.94
CA GLY A 76 -11.83 8.34 8.24
C GLY A 76 -11.38 9.20 7.07
N ARG A 77 -10.72 10.31 7.41
CA ARG A 77 -10.19 11.27 6.44
C ARG A 77 -8.94 10.67 5.79
N GLN A 78 -8.99 10.56 4.46
CA GLN A 78 -7.90 10.00 3.67
C GLN A 78 -6.61 10.79 3.87
N LEU A 79 -5.49 10.07 3.97
CA LEU A 79 -4.15 10.62 3.81
C LEU A 79 -3.87 10.71 2.31
N GLY A 80 -3.78 11.92 1.78
CA GLY A 80 -3.54 12.17 0.36
C GLY A 80 -2.06 12.35 0.04
N PHE A 81 -1.71 12.33 -1.25
CA PHE A 81 -0.33 12.57 -1.71
C PHE A 81 0.26 13.89 -1.19
N GLN A 82 -0.56 14.95 -1.12
CA GLN A 82 -0.12 16.26 -0.62
C GLN A 82 0.32 16.23 0.85
N ASP A 83 -0.20 15.29 1.64
CA ASP A 83 0.14 15.15 3.05
C ASP A 83 1.50 14.45 3.28
N VAL A 84 2.09 13.86 2.24
CA VAL A 84 3.29 13.01 2.34
C VAL A 84 4.37 13.36 1.30
N ARG A 85 4.22 14.49 0.62
CA ARG A 85 5.12 14.89 -0.48
C ARG A 85 6.55 15.18 0.00
N ASP A 86 6.71 15.47 1.29
CA ASP A 86 7.98 15.74 1.96
C ASP A 86 8.71 14.47 2.44
N LEU A 87 8.10 13.29 2.29
CA LEU A 87 8.76 12.03 2.62
C LEU A 87 9.95 11.78 1.69
N PRO A 88 11.13 11.44 2.22
CA PRO A 88 12.27 11.08 1.39
C PRO A 88 11.96 9.75 0.65
N PRO A 89 12.52 9.56 -0.56
CA PRO A 89 12.41 8.29 -1.26
C PRO A 89 13.10 7.18 -0.46
N GLY A 90 12.57 5.95 -0.57
CA GLY A 90 13.14 4.79 0.11
C GLY A 90 14.40 4.21 -0.53
N THR A 91 14.86 4.76 -1.65
CA THR A 91 16.09 4.39 -2.35
C THR A 91 16.93 5.63 -2.58
N GLU A 92 18.25 5.49 -2.48
CA GLU A 92 19.19 6.50 -2.99
C GLU A 92 19.07 6.59 -4.53
N ALA A 93 19.28 7.79 -5.07
CA ALA A 93 19.17 8.08 -6.51
C ALA A 93 20.44 7.69 -7.29
#